data_AF-A0A534WYT6-F1
#
_entry.id   AF-A0A534WYT6-F1
#
_cell.length_a   1.000
_cell.length_b   1.000
_cell.length_c   1.000
_cell.angle_alpha   90.00
_cell.angle_beta   90.00
_cell.angle_gamma   90.00
#
_symmetry.space_group_name_H-M   'P 1'
#
loop_
_entity.id
_entity.type
_entity.pdbx_description
1 polymer ?
#
loop_
_entity_poly.entity_id
_entity_poly.type
_entity_poly.pdbx_seq_one_letter_code
_entity_poly.pdbx_strand_id
1 'polypeptide(L)'
;MADKCPSCGSCGMPLEKPEDFALGDVTRAYCRYCTDARGELLPYEQVLETNTRYYVQSQGITPDAATRLAQALLADMPAWRGRH
;
A
#
# COMPACT_ATOMS: atom_id res chain seq x y z
N MET A 1 24.99 5.29 -4.07
CA MET A 1 24.06 4.78 -3.03
C MET A 1 23.07 3.96 -3.80
N ALA A 2 22.89 2.69 -3.46
CA ALA A 2 22.05 1.78 -4.25
C ALA A 2 20.69 2.45 -4.49
N ASP A 3 20.35 2.61 -5.75
CA ASP A 3 19.12 3.19 -6.25
C ASP A 3 17.95 2.39 -5.65
N LYS A 4 17.38 2.90 -4.55
CA LYS A 4 16.34 2.17 -3.81
C LYS A 4 15.06 2.39 -4.60
N CYS A 5 14.58 1.33 -5.29
CA CYS A 5 13.32 1.40 -6.04
C CYS A 5 12.23 2.02 -5.16
N PRO A 6 11.56 3.10 -5.62
CA PRO A 6 10.53 3.76 -4.84
C PRO A 6 9.37 2.79 -4.56
N SER A 7 8.83 2.87 -3.35
CA SER A 7 7.72 2.04 -2.89
C SER A 7 6.72 2.89 -2.13
N CYS A 8 5.45 2.49 -2.18
CA CYS A 8 4.36 3.17 -1.49
C CYS A 8 4.62 3.16 0.03
N GLY A 9 4.67 4.34 0.64
CA GLY A 9 4.87 4.48 2.09
C GLY A 9 3.69 3.99 2.96
N SER A 10 2.60 3.55 2.33
CA SER A 10 1.40 3.02 2.99
C SER A 10 1.30 1.50 2.90
N CYS A 11 1.65 0.89 1.76
CA CYS A 11 1.49 -0.55 1.53
C CYS A 11 2.73 -1.24 0.93
N GLY A 12 3.85 -0.54 0.77
CA GLY A 12 5.10 -1.13 0.27
C GLY A 12 5.09 -1.54 -1.20
N MET A 13 3.97 -1.40 -1.92
CA MET A 13 3.90 -1.71 -3.36
C MET A 13 4.92 -0.89 -4.16
N PRO A 14 5.64 -1.50 -5.11
CA PRO A 14 6.56 -0.79 -5.99
C PRO A 14 5.86 0.33 -6.76
N LEU A 15 6.58 1.42 -7.02
CA LEU A 15 6.12 2.55 -7.84
C LEU A 15 7.03 2.65 -9.07
N GLU A 16 6.78 1.83 -10.09
CA GLU A 16 7.70 1.65 -11.23
C GLU A 16 7.44 2.65 -12.36
N LYS A 17 6.18 3.04 -12.53
CA LYS A 17 5.73 3.96 -13.58
C LYS A 17 4.83 5.05 -12.99
N PRO A 18 4.69 6.22 -13.65
CA PRO A 18 3.88 7.32 -13.15
C PRO A 18 2.47 6.90 -12.73
N GLU A 19 1.83 5.97 -13.45
CA GLU A 19 0.47 5.51 -13.16
C GLU A 19 0.35 4.73 -11.85
N ASP A 20 1.45 4.26 -11.27
CA ASP A 20 1.45 3.61 -9.97
C ASP A 20 1.30 4.64 -8.85
N PHE A 21 1.83 5.85 -9.04
CA PHE A 21 1.79 6.94 -8.07
C PHE A 21 0.39 7.55 -7.99
N ALA A 22 0.04 8.05 -6.81
CA ALA A 22 -1.17 8.82 -6.62
C ALA A 22 -1.25 9.98 -7.64
N LEU A 23 -2.38 10.07 -8.34
CA LEU A 23 -2.63 11.07 -9.39
C LEU A 23 -1.63 11.08 -10.57
N GLY A 24 -0.79 10.04 -10.74
CA GLY A 24 0.25 10.06 -11.77
C GLY A 24 1.50 10.86 -11.39
N ASP A 25 1.60 11.32 -10.14
CA ASP A 25 2.63 12.25 -9.70
C ASP A 25 3.78 11.51 -8.99
N VAL A 26 4.91 11.39 -9.70
CA VAL A 26 6.12 10.69 -9.24
C VAL A 26 6.78 11.28 -7.98
N THR A 27 6.33 12.46 -7.54
CA THR A 27 6.80 13.08 -6.29
C THR A 27 6.01 12.59 -5.06
N ARG A 28 4.88 11.91 -5.26
CA ARG A 28 4.03 11.43 -4.16
C ARG A 28 4.57 10.15 -3.53
N ALA A 29 4.38 10.05 -2.22
CA ALA A 29 4.86 8.90 -1.44
C ALA A 29 3.92 7.67 -1.48
N TYR A 30 2.73 7.80 -2.08
CA TYR A 30 1.70 6.76 -2.04
C TYR A 30 1.28 6.33 -3.44
N CYS A 31 0.87 5.06 -3.56
CA CYS A 31 0.30 4.55 -4.80
C CYS A 31 -1.16 4.96 -4.97
N ARG A 32 -1.64 4.92 -6.21
CA ARG A 32 -3.04 5.22 -6.57
C ARG A 32 -4.08 4.36 -5.85
N TYR A 33 -3.71 3.19 -5.32
CA TYR A 33 -4.63 2.27 -4.63
C TYR A 33 -4.74 2.55 -3.14
N CYS A 34 -3.80 3.31 -2.57
CA CYS A 34 -3.83 3.71 -1.17
C CYS A 34 -4.42 5.11 -0.97
N THR A 35 -4.74 5.83 -2.06
CA THR A 35 -5.23 7.19 -1.99
C THR A 35 -6.61 7.34 -2.59
N ASP A 36 -7.34 8.35 -2.15
CA ASP A 36 -8.59 8.77 -2.76
C ASP A 36 -8.38 9.53 -4.09
N ALA A 37 -9.47 10.04 -4.67
CA ALA A 37 -9.45 10.81 -5.92
C ALA A 37 -8.71 12.16 -5.81
N ARG A 38 -8.39 12.62 -4.59
CA ARG A 38 -7.62 13.83 -4.30
C ARG A 38 -6.15 13.51 -4.02
N GLY A 39 -5.79 12.23 -4.02
CA GLY A 39 -4.45 11.74 -3.71
C GLY A 39 -4.15 11.75 -2.20
N GLU A 40 -5.18 11.84 -1.35
CA GLU A 40 -5.05 11.76 0.10
C GLU A 40 -5.10 10.30 0.55
N LEU A 41 -4.32 9.95 1.58
CA LEU A 41 -4.24 8.59 2.08
C LEU A 41 -5.61 8.11 2.62
N LEU A 42 -6.03 6.93 2.17
CA LEU A 42 -7.25 6.30 2.65
C LEU A 42 -7.11 5.87 4.13
N PRO A 43 -8.22 5.73 4.88
CA PRO A 43 -8.20 5.18 6.22
C PRO A 43 -7.55 3.79 6.26
N TYR A 44 -6.88 3.47 7.37
CA TYR A 44 -6.16 2.21 7.52
C TYR A 44 -7.02 0.99 7.16
N GLU A 45 -8.27 0.96 7.61
CA GLU A 45 -9.18 -0.17 7.43
C GLU A 45 -9.45 -0.43 5.93
N GLN A 46 -9.55 0.63 5.13
CA GLN A 46 -9.72 0.52 3.67
C GLN A 46 -8.44 0.05 2.97
N VAL A 47 -7.28 0.51 3.44
CA VAL A 47 -5.99 0.05 2.92
C VAL A 47 -5.75 -1.42 3.26
N LEU A 48 -6.07 -1.83 4.49
CA LEU A 48 -6.01 -3.23 4.93
C LEU A 48 -6.90 -4.12 4.07
N GLU A 49 -8.15 -3.73 3.85
CA GLU A 49 -9.10 -4.48 3.02
C GLU A 49 -8.60 -4.60 1.57
N THR A 50 -8.05 -3.52 1.01
CA THR A 50 -7.48 -3.50 -0.34
C THR A 50 -6.30 -4.44 -0.49
N ASN A 51 -5.36 -4.44 0.46
CA ASN A 51 -4.22 -5.35 0.46
C ASN A 51 -4.66 -6.81 0.68
N THR A 52 -5.65 -7.03 1.55
CA THR A 52 -6.24 -8.36 1.79
C THR A 52 -6.83 -8.91 0.49
N ARG A 53 -7.65 -8.13 -0.22
CA ARG A 53 -8.22 -8.52 -1.52
C ARG A 53 -7.13 -8.82 -2.53
N TYR A 54 -6.08 -7.99 -2.59
CA TYR A 54 -4.96 -8.22 -3.49
C TYR A 54 -4.28 -9.57 -3.21
N TYR A 55 -4.01 -9.91 -1.95
CA TYR A 55 -3.40 -11.20 -1.61
C TYR A 55 -4.28 -12.40 -1.92
N VAL A 56 -5.59 -12.29 -1.66
CA VAL A 56 -6.54 -13.36 -2.05
C VAL A 56 -6.51 -13.58 -3.57
N GLN A 57 -6.58 -12.50 -4.35
CA GLN A 57 -6.68 -12.58 -5.81
C GLN A 57 -5.36 -12.98 -6.48
N SER A 58 -4.24 -12.45 -6.00
CA SER A 58 -2.93 -12.64 -6.64
C SER A 58 -2.20 -13.90 -6.18
N GLN A 59 -2.40 -14.33 -4.92
CA GLN A 59 -1.64 -15.44 -4.31
C GLN A 59 -2.54 -16.62 -3.93
N GLY A 60 -3.86 -16.52 -4.07
CA GLY A 60 -4.79 -17.59 -3.72
C GLY A 60 -4.84 -17.90 -2.22
N ILE A 61 -4.38 -16.96 -1.38
CA ILE A 61 -4.38 -17.11 0.08
C ILE A 61 -5.81 -16.95 0.61
N THR A 62 -6.15 -17.68 1.67
CA THR A 62 -7.47 -17.53 2.32
C THR A 62 -7.66 -16.12 2.89
N PRO A 63 -8.89 -15.60 2.97
CA PRO A 63 -9.14 -14.24 3.45
C PRO A 63 -8.54 -13.94 4.84
N ASP A 64 -8.61 -14.89 5.78
CA ASP A 64 -8.05 -14.74 7.13
C ASP A 64 -6.51 -14.63 7.11
N ALA A 65 -5.83 -15.51 6.37
CA ALA A 65 -4.38 -15.46 6.25
C ALA A 65 -3.91 -14.22 5.47
N ALA A 66 -4.65 -13.81 4.43
CA ALA A 66 -4.40 -12.59 3.67
C ALA A 66 -4.54 -11.33 4.56
N THR A 67 -5.54 -11.32 5.46
CA THR A 67 -5.75 -10.21 6.39
C THR A 67 -4.58 -10.09 7.36
N ARG A 68 -4.12 -11.22 7.94
CA ARG A 68 -2.96 -11.22 8.85
C ARG A 68 -1.68 -10.78 8.15
N LEU A 69 -1.46 -11.23 6.92
CA LEU A 69 -0.30 -10.81 6.11
C LEU A 69 -0.35 -9.30 5.83
N ALA A 70 -1.51 -8.78 5.44
CA ALA A 70 -1.69 -7.36 5.22
C ALA A 70 -1.50 -6.55 6.52
N GLN A 71 -2.02 -7.00 7.65
CA GLN A 71 -1.76 -6.35 8.94
C GLN A 71 -0.28 -6.29 9.29
N ALA A 72 0.44 -7.40 9.13
CA ALA A 72 1.87 -7.47 9.40
C ALA A 72 2.66 -6.52 8.48
N LEU A 73 2.35 -6.51 7.18
CA LEU A 73 2.95 -5.59 6.23
C LEU A 73 2.69 -4.13 6.62
N LEU A 74 1.44 -3.76 6.86
CA LEU A 74 1.06 -2.38 7.15
C LEU A 74 1.66 -1.89 8.49
N ALA A 75 1.85 -2.76 9.47
CA ALA A 75 2.49 -2.39 10.74
C ALA A 75 3.91 -1.81 10.57
N ASP A 76 4.64 -2.25 9.54
CA ASP A 76 5.99 -1.79 9.23
C ASP A 76 6.03 -0.56 8.30
N MET A 77 4.89 -0.15 7.73
CA MET A 77 4.89 0.94 6.75
C MET A 77 4.96 2.32 7.43
N PRO A 78 5.74 3.27 6.87
CA PRO A 78 5.92 4.60 7.45
C PRO A 78 4.63 5.35 7.77
N ALA A 79 3.59 5.19 6.95
CA ALA A 79 2.30 5.86 7.12
C ALA A 79 1.55 5.47 8.41
N TRP A 80 1.87 4.31 8.98
CA TRP A 80 1.11 3.74 10.11
C TRP A 80 1.91 3.69 11.42
N ARG A 81 3.10 4.30 11.45
CA ARG A 81 3.90 4.45 12.67
C ARG A 81 3.10 5.26 13.70
N GLY A 82 3.01 4.76 14.94
CA GLY A 82 2.25 5.39 16.03
C GLY A 82 0.83 4.85 16.22
N ARG A 83 0.39 3.86 15.44
CA ARG A 83 -0.92 3.20 15.61
C ARG A 83 -0.86 1.97 16.56
N HIS A 84 0.20 1.86 17.35
CA HIS A 84 0.44 0.78 18.32
C HIS A 84 0.00 1.16 19.74
#